data_AF-A0A933HLE0-F1
#
_entry.id   AF-A0A933HLE0-F1
#
_cell.length_a   1.000
_cell.length_b   1.000
_cell.length_c   1.000
_cell.angle_alpha   90.00
_cell.angle_beta   90.00
_cell.angle_gamma   90.00
#
_symmetry.space_group_name_H-M   'P 1'
#
loop_
_entity.id
_entity.type
_entity.pdbx_description
1 polymer ?
#
loop_
_entity_poly.entity_id
_entity_poly.type
_entity_poly.pdbx_seq_one_letter_code
_entity_poly.pdbx_strand_id
1 'polypeptide(L)'
;MFQVMLELDEEWAANESHRVKGNFDCEIAVSPIIATRRVNAYLAGYVTMMTLPGAPSLVLQDKPVWRFTAYFNYPRLGEIGTLGTIEVDAQTGQVIPLTPEQISAMQERANVIATRLTPQPVAIR
;
A
#
# COMPACT_ATOMS: atom_id res chain seq x y z
N MET A 1 -1.29 -16.49 -4.32
CA MET A 1 -1.19 -16.52 -2.85
C MET A 1 -1.51 -15.12 -2.34
N PHE A 2 -2.41 -14.99 -1.36
CA PHE A 2 -2.71 -13.72 -0.70
C PHE A 2 -2.63 -13.94 0.82
N GLN A 3 -2.28 -12.89 1.55
CA GLN A 3 -2.18 -12.95 3.01
C GLN A 3 -3.48 -12.44 3.63
N VAL A 4 -3.92 -13.08 4.71
CA VAL A 4 -5.00 -12.56 5.57
C VAL A 4 -4.37 -12.13 6.89
N MET A 5 -4.71 -10.92 7.32
CA MET A 5 -4.28 -10.33 8.58
C MET A 5 -5.51 -9.98 9.42
N LEU A 6 -5.48 -10.32 10.71
CA LEU A 6 -6.48 -9.90 11.66
C LEU A 6 -5.91 -8.73 12.46
N GLU A 7 -6.58 -7.60 12.44
CA GLU A 7 -6.20 -6.41 13.20
C GLU A 7 -7.19 -6.29 14.38
N LEU A 8 -6.67 -6.41 15.60
CA LEU A 8 -7.46 -6.39 16.84
C LEU A 8 -7.19 -5.08 17.58
N ASP A 9 -8.24 -4.40 18.01
CA ASP A 9 -8.15 -3.17 18.82
C ASP A 9 -7.95 -3.50 20.32
N GLU A 10 -6.97 -4.36 20.60
CA GLU A 10 -6.61 -4.79 21.96
C GLU A 10 -5.15 -4.44 22.24
N GLU A 11 -4.89 -3.77 23.37
CA GLU A 11 -3.52 -3.48 23.80
C GLU A 11 -2.82 -4.74 24.33
N TRP A 12 -1.60 -4.98 23.83
CA TRP A 12 -0.76 -6.08 24.32
C TRP A 12 -0.09 -5.70 25.64
N ALA A 13 -0.43 -6.37 26.74
CA ALA A 13 0.23 -6.16 28.03
C ALA A 13 1.72 -6.57 27.95
N ALA A 14 2.62 -5.64 28.28
CA ALA A 14 4.04 -5.65 27.90
C ALA A 14 4.85 -6.93 28.25
N ASN A 15 4.41 -7.74 29.22
CA ASN A 15 5.16 -8.89 29.71
C ASN A 15 4.33 -10.18 29.78
N GLU A 16 3.15 -10.22 29.18
CA GLU A 16 2.25 -11.38 29.26
C GLU A 16 2.00 -12.00 27.90
N SER A 17 1.80 -13.32 27.89
CA SER A 17 1.33 -14.02 26.70
C SER A 17 -0.15 -13.74 26.50
N HIS A 18 -0.53 -13.16 25.36
CA HIS A 18 -1.93 -12.92 25.04
C HIS A 18 -2.50 -14.04 24.18
N ARG A 19 -3.64 -14.62 24.58
CA ARG A 19 -4.31 -15.65 23.78
C ARG A 19 -5.19 -15.00 22.73
N VAL A 20 -4.71 -14.96 21.51
CA VAL A 20 -5.50 -14.53 20.35
C VAL A 20 -6.42 -15.68 19.91
N LYS A 21 -7.74 -15.44 19.91
CA LYS A 21 -8.73 -16.34 19.28
C LYS A 21 -9.29 -15.65 18.04
N GLY A 22 -9.19 -16.29 16.88
CA GLY A 22 -9.76 -15.78 15.64
C GLY A 22 -10.64 -16.83 14.97
N ASN A 23 -11.92 -16.55 14.86
CA ASN A 23 -12.84 -17.23 13.95
C ASN A 23 -13.47 -16.13 13.09
N PHE A 24 -13.25 -16.18 11.77
CA PHE A 24 -13.90 -15.26 10.85
C PHE A 24 -14.54 -16.04 9.72
N ASP A 25 -15.80 -15.71 9.46
CA ASP A 25 -16.56 -16.18 8.31
C ASP A 25 -17.16 -14.93 7.68
N CYS A 26 -16.60 -14.54 6.53
CA CYS A 26 -17.05 -13.36 5.80
C CYS A 26 -16.92 -13.59 4.31
N GLU A 27 -17.94 -13.17 3.57
CA GLU A 27 -17.85 -13.09 2.13
C GLU A 27 -17.09 -11.81 1.73
N ILE A 28 -16.10 -11.96 0.86
CA ILE A 28 -15.34 -10.84 0.30
C ILE A 28 -15.80 -10.63 -1.13
N ALA A 29 -16.59 -9.58 -1.37
CA ALA A 29 -17.19 -9.32 -2.67
C ALA A 29 -16.15 -8.92 -3.74
N VAL A 30 -15.06 -8.26 -3.33
CA VAL A 30 -14.05 -7.74 -4.26
C VAL A 30 -12.84 -8.65 -4.29
N SER A 31 -12.56 -9.21 -5.47
CA SER A 31 -11.36 -10.02 -5.66
C SER A 31 -10.07 -9.20 -5.58
N PRO A 32 -8.94 -9.83 -5.21
CA PRO A 32 -7.63 -9.17 -5.17
C PRO A 32 -7.23 -8.57 -6.54
N ILE A 33 -7.65 -9.18 -7.64
CA ILE A 33 -7.36 -8.68 -9.01
C ILE A 33 -8.09 -7.37 -9.27
N ILE A 34 -9.37 -7.26 -8.88
CA ILE A 34 -10.14 -6.02 -9.04
C ILE A 34 -9.55 -4.94 -8.15
N ALA A 35 -9.27 -5.24 -6.88
CA ALA A 35 -8.66 -4.29 -5.95
C ALA A 35 -7.31 -3.77 -6.49
N THR A 36 -6.45 -4.66 -7.01
CA THR A 36 -5.15 -4.27 -7.60
C THR A 36 -5.33 -3.30 -8.76
N ARG A 37 -6.29 -3.54 -9.67
CA ARG A 37 -6.57 -2.63 -10.79
C ARG A 37 -7.03 -1.25 -10.32
N ARG A 38 -7.86 -1.20 -9.29
CA ARG A 38 -8.38 0.06 -8.70
C ARG A 38 -7.25 0.86 -8.07
N VAL A 39 -6.41 0.21 -7.25
CA VAL A 39 -5.25 0.86 -6.65
C VAL A 39 -4.26 1.35 -7.70
N ASN A 40 -3.94 0.52 -8.70
CA ASN A 40 -2.99 0.90 -9.74
C ASN A 40 -3.42 2.18 -10.47
N ALA A 41 -4.71 2.28 -10.83
CA ALA A 41 -5.26 3.48 -11.46
C ALA A 41 -5.17 4.71 -10.53
N TYR A 42 -5.48 4.53 -9.25
CA TYR A 42 -5.41 5.61 -8.26
C TYR A 42 -3.97 6.11 -8.05
N LEU A 43 -3.02 5.22 -7.80
CA LEU A 43 -1.62 5.59 -7.57
C LEU A 43 -1.00 6.31 -8.77
N ALA A 44 -1.30 5.85 -9.99
CA ALA A 44 -0.84 6.51 -11.21
C ALA A 44 -1.44 7.91 -11.40
N GLY A 45 -2.70 8.12 -10.98
CA GLY A 45 -3.41 9.39 -11.12
C GLY A 45 -3.08 10.44 -10.05
N TYR A 46 -2.78 10.01 -8.82
CA TYR A 46 -2.63 10.92 -7.68
C TYR A 46 -1.21 10.98 -7.11
N VAL A 47 -0.41 9.91 -7.22
CA VAL A 47 0.94 9.86 -6.63
C VAL A 47 2.00 10.07 -7.71
N THR A 48 2.24 9.06 -8.55
CA THR A 48 3.12 9.15 -9.74
C THR A 48 2.93 7.91 -10.60
N MET A 49 3.12 8.07 -11.92
CA MET A 49 3.07 6.96 -12.89
C MET A 49 4.12 5.87 -12.65
N MET A 50 5.17 6.16 -11.87
CA MET A 50 6.20 5.21 -11.46
C MET A 50 5.85 4.45 -10.18
N THR A 51 4.58 4.44 -9.76
CA THR A 51 4.14 3.67 -8.59
C THR A 51 3.40 2.42 -9.02
N LEU A 52 3.75 1.27 -8.45
CA LEU A 52 3.01 0.03 -8.59
C LEU A 52 2.51 -0.47 -7.23
N PRO A 53 1.30 -1.03 -7.16
CA PRO A 53 0.87 -1.75 -5.97
C PRO A 53 1.64 -3.06 -5.82
N GLY A 54 1.99 -3.37 -4.57
CA GLY A 54 2.50 -4.68 -4.16
C GLY A 54 1.43 -5.76 -4.16
N ALA A 55 1.78 -6.92 -3.60
CA ALA A 55 0.83 -8.00 -3.41
C ALA A 55 -0.30 -7.57 -2.45
N PRO A 56 -1.57 -7.91 -2.75
CA PRO A 56 -2.70 -7.59 -1.87
C PRO A 56 -2.66 -8.41 -0.59
N SER A 57 -2.88 -7.74 0.54
CA SER A 57 -3.15 -8.37 1.84
C SER A 57 -4.57 -8.03 2.27
N LEU A 58 -5.36 -9.05 2.59
CA LEU A 58 -6.70 -8.85 3.16
C LEU A 58 -6.55 -8.56 4.65
N VAL A 59 -6.98 -7.39 5.09
CA VAL A 59 -6.99 -7.00 6.50
C VAL A 59 -8.41 -7.07 7.00
N LEU A 60 -8.66 -7.95 7.96
CA LEU A 60 -9.93 -8.12 8.64
C LEU A 60 -9.94 -7.25 9.89
N GLN A 61 -10.83 -6.28 9.88
CA GLN A 61 -11.17 -5.32 10.92
C GLN A 61 -12.69 -5.09 10.84
N ASP A 62 -13.25 -4.08 11.53
CA ASP A 62 -14.68 -3.74 11.45
C ASP A 62 -15.21 -3.65 10.00
N LYS A 63 -14.38 -3.16 9.08
CA LYS A 63 -14.61 -3.18 7.64
C LYS A 63 -13.41 -3.81 6.92
N PRO A 64 -13.56 -4.96 6.27
CA PRO A 64 -12.43 -5.62 5.62
C PRO A 64 -11.88 -4.78 4.47
N VAL A 65 -10.56 -4.71 4.36
CA VAL A 65 -9.87 -3.95 3.32
C VAL A 65 -8.80 -4.79 2.63
N TRP A 66 -8.58 -4.54 1.35
CA TRP A 66 -7.35 -4.93 0.67
C TRP A 66 -6.30 -3.84 0.89
N ARG A 67 -5.26 -4.15 1.66
CA ARG A 67 -4.11 -3.27 1.90
C ARG A 67 -2.99 -3.60 0.92
N PHE A 68 -2.40 -2.55 0.35
CA PHE A 68 -1.30 -2.63 -0.59
C PHE A 68 -0.14 -1.76 -0.11
N THR A 69 1.07 -2.28 -0.23
CA THR A 69 2.28 -1.43 -0.19
C THR A 69 2.42 -0.78 -1.56
N ALA A 70 2.58 0.53 -1.61
CA ALA A 70 2.84 1.28 -2.83
C ALA A 70 4.35 1.35 -3.05
N TYR A 71 4.82 0.73 -4.13
CA TYR A 71 6.22 0.66 -4.47
C TYR A 71 6.58 1.65 -5.57
N PHE A 72 7.72 2.32 -5.41
CA PHE A 72 8.34 3.06 -6.47
C PHE A 72 9.06 2.08 -7.39
N ASN A 73 8.66 2.08 -8.66
CA ASN A 73 9.15 1.16 -9.67
C ASN A 73 9.78 1.93 -10.83
N TYR A 74 11.01 1.56 -11.17
CA TYR A 74 11.73 2.14 -12.30
C TYR A 74 11.97 1.07 -13.38
N PRO A 75 11.65 1.33 -14.66
CA PRO A 75 11.66 0.28 -15.69
C PRO A 75 12.95 -0.55 -15.80
N ARG A 76 14.11 0.07 -15.53
CA ARG A 76 15.41 -0.60 -15.59
C ARG A 76 15.83 -1.29 -14.28
N LEU A 77 15.34 -0.81 -13.14
CA LEU A 77 15.79 -1.24 -11.81
C LEU A 77 14.74 -2.07 -11.07
N GLY A 78 13.51 -2.13 -11.58
CA GLY A 78 12.39 -2.77 -10.91
C GLY A 78 11.94 -1.97 -9.69
N GLU A 79 11.56 -2.67 -8.64
CA GLU A 79 11.15 -2.08 -7.36
C GLU A 79 12.37 -1.50 -6.62
N ILE A 80 12.33 -0.19 -6.37
CA ILE A 80 13.47 0.57 -5.80
C ILE A 80 13.17 1.18 -4.44
N GLY A 81 11.93 1.06 -3.94
CA GLY A 81 11.59 1.45 -2.57
C GLY A 81 10.09 1.54 -2.32
N THR A 82 9.73 1.68 -1.06
CA THR A 82 8.34 1.85 -0.62
C THR A 82 8.00 3.33 -0.47
N LEU A 83 6.84 3.73 -1.02
CA LEU A 83 6.32 5.09 -0.89
C LEU A 83 5.30 5.21 0.23
N GLY A 84 4.51 4.17 0.49
CA GLY A 84 3.47 4.18 1.53
C GLY A 84 2.54 2.98 1.40
N THR A 85 1.37 3.09 2.02
CA THR A 85 0.31 2.08 1.94
C THR A 85 -0.98 2.70 1.43
N ILE A 86 -1.81 1.90 0.78
CA ILE A 86 -3.12 2.30 0.31
C ILE A 86 -4.10 1.14 0.47
N GLU A 87 -5.36 1.47 0.71
CA GLU A 87 -6.39 0.51 1.02
C GLU A 87 -7.55 0.61 0.02
N VAL A 88 -8.19 -0.54 -0.22
CA VAL A 88 -9.43 -0.65 -0.97
C VAL A 88 -10.44 -1.36 -0.09
N ASP A 89 -11.64 -0.80 0.03
CA ASP A 89 -12.75 -1.45 0.68
C ASP A 89 -13.03 -2.80 0.00
N ALA A 90 -12.94 -3.90 0.76
CA ALA A 90 -13.03 -5.25 0.22
C ALA A 90 -14.46 -5.66 -0.17
N GLN A 91 -15.46 -4.84 0.15
CA GLN A 91 -16.86 -5.06 -0.21
C GLN A 91 -17.29 -4.20 -1.41
N THR A 92 -16.90 -2.93 -1.44
CA THR A 92 -17.32 -1.98 -2.48
C THR A 92 -16.31 -1.81 -3.61
N GLY A 93 -15.04 -2.08 -3.33
CA GLY A 93 -13.94 -1.90 -4.30
C GLY A 93 -13.55 -0.44 -4.48
N GLN A 94 -14.06 0.44 -3.62
CA GLN A 94 -13.65 1.84 -3.58
C GLN A 94 -12.27 1.95 -2.95
N VAL A 95 -11.38 2.70 -3.58
CA VAL A 95 -10.09 3.06 -2.99
C VAL A 95 -10.37 4.03 -1.86
N ILE A 96 -9.83 3.74 -0.67
CA ILE A 96 -9.85 4.66 0.45
C ILE A 96 -8.90 5.82 0.11
N PRO A 97 -9.41 7.04 -0.12
CA PRO A 97 -8.59 8.12 -0.64
C PRO A 97 -7.49 8.52 0.35
N LEU A 98 -6.28 8.68 -0.17
CA LEU A 98 -5.19 9.30 0.57
C LEU A 98 -5.51 10.78 0.78
N THR A 99 -5.13 11.31 1.93
CA THR A 99 -5.18 12.76 2.17
C THR A 99 -4.14 13.47 1.31
N PRO A 100 -4.30 14.78 1.02
CA PRO A 100 -3.29 15.57 0.31
C PRO A 100 -1.89 15.47 0.95
N GLU A 101 -1.82 15.43 2.28
CA GLU A 101 -0.57 15.29 3.04
C GLU A 101 0.08 13.93 2.83
N GLN A 102 -0.72 12.85 2.81
CA GLN A 102 -0.22 11.51 2.49
C GLN A 102 0.30 11.43 1.06
N ILE A 103 -0.43 12.00 0.09
CA ILE A 103 0.01 12.07 -1.31
C ILE A 103 1.34 12.82 -1.41
N SER A 104 1.43 14.00 -0.79
CA SER A 104 2.64 14.82 -0.79
C SER A 104 3.82 14.08 -0.16
N ALA A 105 3.61 13.40 0.97
CA ALA A 105 4.66 12.60 1.61
C ALA A 105 5.14 11.43 0.74
N MET A 106 4.23 10.78 0.02
CA MET A 106 4.59 9.71 -0.92
C MET A 106 5.38 10.25 -2.13
N GLN A 107 4.99 11.41 -2.67
CA GLN A 107 5.70 12.07 -3.75
C GLN A 107 7.10 12.52 -3.32
N GLU A 108 7.23 13.06 -2.10
CA GLU A 108 8.53 13.47 -1.56
C GLU A 108 9.47 12.28 -1.38
N ARG A 109 8.97 11.15 -0.87
CA ARG A 109 9.75 9.89 -0.82
C ARG A 109 10.21 9.46 -2.21
N ALA A 110 9.36 9.56 -3.23
CA ALA A 110 9.74 9.25 -4.60
C ALA A 110 10.86 10.17 -5.12
N ASN A 111 10.77 11.47 -4.84
CA ASN A 111 11.81 12.45 -5.21
C ASN A 111 13.16 12.16 -4.53
N VAL A 112 13.14 11.83 -3.24
CA VAL A 112 14.35 11.46 -2.49
C VAL A 112 14.99 10.22 -3.09
N ILE A 113 14.21 9.20 -3.46
CA ILE A 113 14.74 8.00 -4.11
C ILE A 113 15.31 8.35 -5.49
N ALA A 114 14.58 9.11 -6.30
CA ALA A 114 15.02 9.51 -7.64
C ALA A 114 16.34 10.31 -7.63
N THR A 115 16.50 11.22 -6.67
CA THR A 115 17.72 12.02 -6.50
C THR A 115 18.95 11.17 -6.21
N ARG A 116 18.79 10.05 -5.49
CA ARG A 116 19.88 9.10 -5.21
C ARG A 116 20.26 8.26 -6.43
N LEU A 117 19.37 8.15 -7.42
CA LEU A 117 19.56 7.35 -8.63
C LEU A 117 20.06 8.15 -9.82
N THR A 118 19.99 9.48 -9.76
CA THR A 118 20.50 10.37 -10.82
C THR A 118 21.98 10.66 -10.58
N PRO A 119 22.88 10.41 -11.55
CA PRO A 119 24.21 10.98 -11.50
C PRO A 119 24.09 12.51 -11.45
N GLN A 120 24.92 13.19 -10.65
CA GLN A 120 24.99 14.66 -10.67
C GLN A 120 25.11 15.14 -12.13
N PRO A 121 24.31 16.11 -12.59
CA PRO A 121 24.51 16.68 -13.91
C PRO A 121 25.93 17.21 -13.99
N VAL A 122 26.77 16.60 -14.83
CA VAL A 122 28.06 17.19 -15.16
C VAL A 122 27.75 18.52 -15.84
N ALA A 123 28.05 19.63 -15.18
CA ALA A 123 27.90 20.95 -15.75
C ALA A 123 28.76 21.02 -17.03
N ILE A 124 28.11 21.00 -18.19
CA ILE A 124 28.78 21.23 -19.47
C ILE A 124 29.09 22.74 -19.49
N ARG A 125 30.37 23.08 -19.37
CA ARG A 125 30.91 24.42 -19.59
C ARG A 125 31.15 24.66 -21.07
#